data_AF-A0A016TJ09-F1
#
_entry.id   AF-A0A016TJ09-F1
#
_cell.length_a   1.000
_cell.length_b   1.000
_cell.length_c   1.000
_cell.angle_alpha   90.00
_cell.angle_beta   90.00
_cell.angle_gamma   90.00
#
_symmetry.space_group_name_H-M   'P 1'
#
loop_
_entity.id
_entity.type
_entity.pdbx_description
1 polymer ?
#
loop_
_entity_poly.entity_id
_entity_poly.type
_entity_poly.pdbx_seq_one_letter_code
_entity_poly.pdbx_strand_id
1 'polypeptide(L)'
;MFFSGDKIETPDSYICDPEKSAKCDNGGFPHPRDCNKCICPGGYGGPLCNQLPNDCEQGVKVEAEDDWEELTAYVQNLKDDGSYATCTYWITAPSDKKIEIKIESIHSKDPTIGCAKGGVEIKANANHTLTGYRYCVEPEGNFVIKSHSNRVPVILYSGVPVFVTMARLEYRYVN
;
A
#
# COMPACT_ATOMS: atom_id res chain seq x y z
N MET A 1 -9.20 -33.35 52.13
CA MET A 1 -9.36 -33.79 50.73
C MET A 1 -9.36 -32.53 49.89
N PHE A 2 -8.26 -32.26 49.19
CA PHE A 2 -8.08 -31.05 48.40
C PHE A 2 -8.90 -31.20 47.11
N PHE A 3 -9.86 -30.32 46.88
CA PHE A 3 -10.40 -30.14 45.54
C PHE A 3 -9.42 -29.25 44.79
N SER A 4 -8.62 -29.89 43.92
CA SER A 4 -7.77 -29.22 42.94
C SER A 4 -8.66 -28.31 42.09
N GLY A 5 -8.33 -27.02 42.03
CA GLY A 5 -9.04 -26.07 41.20
C GLY A 5 -8.93 -26.45 39.73
N ASP A 6 -10.07 -26.68 39.10
CA ASP A 6 -10.18 -26.75 37.65
C ASP A 6 -9.77 -25.39 37.08
N LYS A 7 -8.63 -25.35 36.39
CA LYS A 7 -8.30 -24.22 35.52
C LYS A 7 -9.35 -24.19 34.43
N ILE A 8 -10.19 -23.17 34.44
CA ILE A 8 -11.05 -22.81 33.31
C ILE A 8 -10.11 -22.62 32.12
N GLU A 9 -10.17 -23.57 31.17
CA GLU A 9 -9.49 -23.45 29.88
C GLU A 9 -10.05 -22.20 29.19
N THR A 10 -9.20 -21.18 29.03
CA THR A 10 -9.54 -19.96 28.31
C THR A 10 -9.79 -20.30 26.84
N PRO A 11 -10.97 -19.99 26.27
CA PRO A 11 -11.18 -20.07 24.84
C PRO A 11 -10.49 -18.86 24.22
N ASP A 12 -9.32 -19.10 23.61
CA ASP A 12 -8.70 -18.32 22.53
C ASP A 12 -7.19 -18.56 22.53
N SER A 13 -6.77 -19.78 22.18
CA SER A 13 -5.40 -19.98 21.73
C SER A 13 -5.27 -19.29 20.37
N TYR A 14 -4.83 -18.03 20.34
CA TYR A 14 -4.39 -17.41 19.10
C TYR A 14 -3.44 -18.36 18.37
N ILE A 15 -3.71 -18.61 17.09
CA ILE A 15 -2.92 -19.52 16.23
C ILE A 15 -1.41 -19.19 16.30
N CYS A 16 -1.09 -17.91 16.52
CA CYS A 16 0.25 -17.41 16.75
C CYS A 16 0.35 -16.77 18.15
N ASP A 17 1.31 -17.22 18.95
CA ASP A 17 1.64 -16.64 20.27
C ASP A 17 2.16 -15.21 20.09
N PRO A 18 1.47 -14.17 20.59
CA PRO A 18 1.86 -12.77 20.40
C PRO A 18 3.27 -12.43 20.91
N GLU A 19 3.77 -13.15 21.91
CA GLU A 19 5.09 -12.89 22.50
C GLU A 19 6.23 -13.47 21.67
N LYS A 20 5.98 -14.59 20.97
CA LYS A 20 7.01 -15.31 20.19
C LYS A 20 6.96 -15.02 18.70
N SER A 21 5.84 -14.51 18.21
CA SER A 21 5.61 -14.28 16.79
C SER A 21 6.28 -13.00 16.29
N ALA A 22 6.42 -12.90 14.96
CA ALA A 22 6.93 -11.73 14.29
C ALA A 22 6.23 -10.44 14.72
N LYS A 23 7.02 -9.39 14.98
CA LYS A 23 6.51 -8.04 15.23
C LYS A 23 6.32 -7.33 13.90
N CYS A 24 5.08 -7.27 13.44
CA CYS A 24 4.72 -6.73 12.15
C CYS A 24 4.60 -5.21 12.18
N ASP A 25 5.17 -4.54 11.18
CA ASP A 25 5.10 -3.10 11.02
C ASP A 25 3.90 -2.70 10.13
N ASN A 26 3.62 -1.39 10.08
CA ASN A 26 2.63 -0.76 9.20
C ASN A 26 1.22 -1.36 9.26
N GLY A 27 0.86 -1.98 10.39
CA GLY A 27 -0.45 -2.59 10.60
C GLY A 27 -0.61 -4.01 10.04
N GLY A 28 0.51 -4.69 9.71
CA GLY A 28 0.50 -6.12 9.41
C GLY A 28 0.19 -6.99 10.63
N PHE A 29 -0.07 -8.27 10.39
CA PHE A 29 -0.32 -9.25 11.45
C PHE A 29 0.38 -10.59 11.18
N PRO A 30 0.74 -11.39 12.21
CA PRO A 30 1.44 -12.65 12.02
C PRO A 30 0.69 -13.61 11.10
N HIS A 31 1.42 -14.25 10.19
CA HIS A 31 0.84 -15.19 9.24
C HIS A 31 0.43 -16.49 9.97
N PRO A 32 -0.84 -16.94 9.88
CA PRO A 32 -1.38 -18.01 10.72
C PRO A 32 -0.76 -19.39 10.47
N ARG A 33 -0.09 -19.61 9.33
CA ARG A 33 0.65 -20.86 9.05
C ARG A 33 2.16 -20.75 9.29
N ASP A 34 2.64 -19.54 9.57
CA ASP A 34 4.07 -19.24 9.72
C ASP A 34 4.23 -17.98 10.55
N CYS A 35 4.22 -18.14 11.87
CA CYS A 35 4.19 -17.02 12.81
C CYS A 35 5.48 -16.18 12.81
N ASN A 36 6.50 -16.55 12.04
CA ASN A 36 7.75 -15.81 11.90
C ASN A 36 7.72 -14.77 10.77
N LYS A 37 6.60 -14.66 10.04
CA LYS A 37 6.38 -13.62 9.03
C LYS A 37 5.00 -13.01 9.17
N CYS A 38 4.80 -11.91 8.45
CA CYS A 38 3.60 -11.11 8.50
C CYS A 38 2.79 -11.20 7.20
N ILE A 39 1.48 -11.04 7.34
CA ILE A 39 0.59 -10.64 6.25
C ILE A 39 0.57 -9.11 6.25
N CYS A 40 0.87 -8.51 5.10
CA CYS A 40 1.07 -7.08 4.97
C CYS A 40 -0.11 -6.36 4.33
N PRO A 41 -0.44 -5.15 4.79
CA PRO A 41 -1.33 -4.26 4.05
C PRO A 41 -0.79 -3.96 2.65
N GLY A 42 -1.69 -3.66 1.71
CA GLY A 42 -1.31 -3.30 0.35
C GLY A 42 -0.30 -2.14 0.32
N GLY A 43 0.71 -2.26 -0.54
CA GLY A 43 1.81 -1.31 -0.64
C GLY A 43 2.96 -1.55 0.36
N TYR A 44 2.90 -2.61 1.17
CA TYR A 44 3.97 -2.99 2.10
C TYR A 44 4.38 -4.45 1.87
N GLY A 45 5.67 -4.73 2.04
CA GLY A 45 6.22 -6.06 1.84
C GLY A 45 7.36 -6.40 2.81
N GLY A 46 8.02 -7.51 2.52
CA GLY A 46 9.02 -8.12 3.39
C GLY A 46 8.40 -8.94 4.53
N PRO A 47 9.23 -9.72 5.26
CA PRO A 47 8.74 -10.60 6.32
C PRO A 47 8.02 -9.87 7.46
N LEU A 48 8.34 -8.58 7.67
CA LEU A 48 7.80 -7.74 8.74
C LEU A 48 6.96 -6.56 8.24
N CYS A 49 6.62 -6.50 6.94
CA CYS A 49 5.85 -5.40 6.35
C CYS A 49 6.51 -4.02 6.40
N ASN A 50 7.85 -3.96 6.44
CA ASN A 50 8.63 -2.72 6.51
C ASN A 50 9.50 -2.46 5.28
N GLN A 51 9.29 -3.23 4.22
CA GLN A 51 10.00 -3.11 2.95
C GLN A 51 9.04 -2.68 1.85
N LEU A 52 9.58 -2.05 0.81
CA LEU A 52 8.87 -1.89 -0.45
C LEU A 52 8.55 -3.30 -0.98
N PRO A 53 7.29 -3.61 -1.36
CA PRO A 53 6.96 -4.92 -1.88
C PRO A 53 7.66 -5.16 -3.23
N ASN A 54 8.06 -6.40 -3.48
CA ASN A 54 8.61 -6.83 -4.76
C ASN A 54 7.48 -7.30 -5.70
N ASP A 55 6.53 -6.42 -5.98
CA ASP A 55 5.37 -6.71 -6.84
C ASP A 55 5.61 -6.41 -8.33
N CYS A 56 6.67 -5.64 -8.62
CA CYS A 56 7.17 -5.34 -9.97
C CYS A 56 8.67 -4.97 -9.93
N GLU A 57 9.32 -4.90 -11.09
CA GLU A 57 10.73 -4.50 -11.19
C GLU A 57 10.94 -2.98 -11.13
N GLN A 58 9.93 -2.20 -11.53
CA GLN A 58 10.02 -0.74 -11.68
C GLN A 58 9.71 0.02 -10.39
N GLY A 59 9.13 -0.66 -9.40
CA GLY A 59 8.74 -0.09 -8.12
C GLY A 59 9.95 0.42 -7.38
N VAL A 60 9.88 1.66 -6.89
CA VAL A 60 11.03 2.32 -6.26
C VAL A 60 10.59 3.21 -5.10
N LYS A 61 11.51 3.43 -4.15
CA LYS A 61 11.40 4.45 -3.11
C LYS A 61 12.04 5.75 -3.62
N VAL A 62 11.26 6.83 -3.61
CA VAL A 62 11.72 8.20 -3.83
C VAL A 62 11.58 9.01 -2.55
N GLU A 63 12.45 10.01 -2.38
CA GLU A 63 12.44 10.92 -1.24
C GLU A 63 11.92 12.26 -1.76
N ALA A 64 10.91 12.82 -1.10
CA ALA A 64 10.35 14.11 -1.42
C ALA A 64 11.24 15.22 -0.87
N GLU A 65 11.31 16.33 -1.60
CA GLU A 65 11.87 17.60 -1.15
C GLU A 65 10.77 18.65 -0.87
N ASP A 66 11.13 19.88 -0.47
CA ASP A 66 10.18 20.97 -0.20
C ASP A 66 9.64 21.64 -1.48
N ASP A 67 10.34 21.45 -2.59
CA ASP A 67 9.89 21.80 -3.94
C ASP A 67 9.12 20.65 -4.61
N TRP A 68 8.31 20.98 -5.62
CA TRP A 68 7.55 19.98 -6.39
C TRP A 68 8.48 19.17 -7.30
N GLU A 69 8.39 17.86 -7.18
CA GLU A 69 9.11 16.88 -8.00
C GLU A 69 8.13 15.97 -8.75
N GLU A 70 8.56 15.42 -9.88
CA GLU A 70 7.72 14.56 -10.72
C GLU A 70 7.99 13.07 -10.48
N LEU A 71 6.93 12.26 -10.46
CA LEU A 71 6.99 10.80 -10.48
C LEU A 71 6.11 10.27 -11.62
N THR A 72 6.72 9.53 -12.54
CA THR A 72 5.98 8.70 -13.51
C THR A 72 5.98 7.26 -13.04
N ALA A 73 4.80 6.78 -12.65
CA ALA A 73 4.58 5.42 -12.17
C ALA A 73 3.76 4.63 -13.19
N TYR A 74 4.08 3.35 -13.42
CA TYR A 74 3.34 2.53 -14.37
C TYR A 74 3.37 1.05 -14.01
N VAL A 75 2.39 0.32 -14.54
CA VAL A 75 2.32 -1.14 -14.48
C VAL A 75 1.75 -1.68 -15.78
N GLN A 76 2.27 -2.83 -16.22
CA GLN A 76 1.69 -3.58 -17.32
C GLN A 76 1.34 -4.98 -16.82
N ASN A 77 0.11 -5.42 -17.10
CA ASN A 77 -0.24 -6.80 -16.85
C ASN A 77 0.12 -7.65 -18.07
N LEU A 78 1.10 -8.54 -17.92
CA LEU A 78 1.52 -9.47 -18.97
C LEU A 78 0.78 -10.81 -18.92
N LYS A 79 -0.05 -11.01 -17.89
CA LYS A 79 -0.80 -12.25 -17.69
C LYS A 79 -2.22 -12.09 -18.21
N ASP A 80 -2.75 -13.15 -18.78
CA ASP A 80 -4.15 -13.27 -19.23
C ASP A 80 -4.86 -14.39 -18.45
N ASP A 81 -4.74 -14.34 -17.12
CA ASP A 81 -5.31 -15.32 -16.18
C ASP A 81 -6.40 -14.69 -15.28
N GLY A 82 -6.78 -13.45 -15.57
CA GLY A 82 -7.73 -12.65 -14.77
C GLY A 82 -7.14 -12.08 -13.47
N SER A 83 -5.87 -12.31 -13.17
CA SER A 83 -5.18 -11.67 -12.05
C SER A 83 -4.83 -10.22 -12.36
N TYR A 84 -4.63 -9.43 -11.30
CA TYR A 84 -4.10 -8.07 -11.43
C TYR A 84 -2.59 -8.10 -11.36
N ALA A 85 -1.94 -7.29 -12.21
CA ALA A 85 -0.58 -6.85 -11.96
C ALA A 85 -0.62 -5.61 -11.07
N THR A 86 0.30 -5.52 -10.12
CA THR A 86 0.50 -4.32 -9.29
C THR A 86 1.94 -3.86 -9.37
N CYS A 87 2.17 -2.57 -9.18
CA CYS A 87 3.50 -2.01 -9.04
C CYS A 87 3.50 -0.88 -8.02
N THR A 88 4.26 -1.07 -6.95
CA THR A 88 4.25 -0.15 -5.82
C THR A 88 5.45 0.78 -5.85
N TYR A 89 5.19 2.07 -5.66
CA TYR A 89 6.17 3.13 -5.46
C TYR A 89 5.98 3.71 -4.07
N TRP A 90 7.08 4.08 -3.39
CA TRP A 90 7.01 4.79 -2.11
C TRP A 90 7.53 6.21 -2.29
N ILE A 91 6.70 7.19 -1.97
CA ILE A 91 7.15 8.55 -1.72
C ILE A 91 7.39 8.68 -0.22
N THR A 92 8.57 9.14 0.18
CA THR A 92 8.95 9.27 1.60
C THR A 92 9.44 10.67 1.93
N ALA A 93 9.25 11.09 3.17
CA ALA A 93 9.71 12.36 3.70
C ALA A 93 10.32 12.18 5.10
N PRO A 94 11.02 13.19 5.66
CA PRO A 94 11.46 13.17 7.05
C PRO A 94 10.29 12.92 8.03
N SER A 95 10.57 12.35 9.20
CA SER A 95 9.55 11.80 10.12
C SER A 95 8.55 12.82 10.68
N ASP A 96 8.90 14.11 10.67
CA ASP A 96 8.06 15.22 11.12
C ASP A 96 7.27 15.88 9.99
N LYS A 97 7.41 15.39 8.75
CA LYS A 97 6.78 15.96 7.55
C LYS A 97 5.61 15.14 7.05
N LYS A 98 4.79 15.80 6.25
CA LYS A 98 3.72 15.20 5.45
C LYS A 98 4.03 15.39 3.98
N ILE A 99 3.49 14.53 3.15
CA ILE A 99 3.64 14.61 1.69
C ILE A 99 2.35 15.18 1.08
N GLU A 100 2.50 16.13 0.18
CA GLU A 100 1.45 16.59 -0.74
C GLU A 100 1.65 15.95 -2.12
N ILE A 101 0.56 15.56 -2.78
CA ILE A 101 0.58 14.90 -4.08
C ILE A 101 -0.47 15.55 -4.99
N LYS A 102 -0.09 15.84 -6.23
CA LYS A 102 -1.01 16.15 -7.34
C LYS A 102 -0.98 15.04 -8.38
N ILE A 103 -2.11 14.85 -9.03
CA ILE A 103 -2.25 13.91 -10.15
C ILE A 103 -2.29 14.74 -11.42
N GLU A 104 -1.25 14.63 -12.24
CA GLU A 104 -1.15 15.36 -13.52
C GLU A 104 -1.87 14.62 -14.64
N SER A 105 -1.71 13.30 -14.71
CA SER A 105 -2.46 12.46 -15.66
C SER A 105 -2.57 11.02 -15.22
N ILE A 106 -3.64 10.35 -15.63
CA ILE A 106 -3.85 8.92 -15.44
C ILE A 106 -4.24 8.29 -16.77
N HIS A 107 -3.37 7.41 -17.25
CA HIS A 107 -3.66 6.55 -18.37
C HIS A 107 -4.11 5.19 -17.84
N SER A 108 -5.41 4.91 -17.85
CA SER A 108 -5.97 3.61 -17.48
C SER A 108 -6.96 3.11 -18.53
N LYS A 109 -7.18 1.80 -18.59
CA LYS A 109 -8.09 1.18 -19.56
C LYS A 109 -9.48 1.02 -18.97
N ASP A 110 -10.48 1.46 -19.73
CA ASP A 110 -11.91 1.30 -19.43
C ASP A 110 -12.26 1.76 -18.00
N PRO A 111 -12.17 3.07 -17.71
CA PRO A 111 -12.49 3.58 -16.38
C PRO A 111 -13.93 3.23 -16.00
N THR A 112 -14.08 2.52 -14.89
CA THR A 112 -15.37 2.13 -14.31
C THR A 112 -15.54 2.73 -12.93
N ILE A 113 -16.77 2.74 -12.42
CA ILE A 113 -17.04 3.10 -11.02
C ILE A 113 -16.18 2.22 -10.10
N GLY A 114 -15.46 2.86 -9.18
CA GLY A 114 -14.54 2.20 -8.25
C GLY A 114 -13.19 1.80 -8.86
N CYS A 115 -12.92 2.17 -10.12
CA CYS A 115 -11.67 1.91 -10.82
C CYS A 115 -11.29 0.43 -10.81
N ALA A 116 -12.26 -0.44 -11.11
CA ALA A 116 -12.10 -1.88 -10.94
C ALA A 116 -11.00 -2.45 -11.85
N LYS A 117 -10.96 -2.05 -13.13
CA LYS A 117 -10.07 -2.65 -14.15
C LYS A 117 -8.62 -2.19 -14.08
N GLY A 118 -8.35 -1.06 -13.45
CA GLY A 118 -7.01 -0.52 -13.30
C GLY A 118 -7.03 0.94 -12.87
N GLY A 119 -5.90 1.41 -12.38
CA GLY A 119 -5.73 2.77 -11.88
C GLY A 119 -4.56 2.89 -10.92
N VAL A 120 -4.58 3.97 -10.14
CA VAL A 120 -3.64 4.24 -9.06
C VAL A 120 -4.38 4.31 -7.74
N GLU A 121 -3.86 3.64 -6.71
CA GLU A 121 -4.26 3.81 -5.31
C GLU A 121 -3.17 4.60 -4.57
N ILE A 122 -3.54 5.74 -3.98
CA ILE A 122 -2.66 6.62 -3.20
C ILE A 122 -3.03 6.48 -1.72
N LYS A 123 -2.16 5.84 -0.93
CA LYS A 123 -2.38 5.59 0.50
C LYS A 123 -1.88 6.76 1.34
N ALA A 124 -2.63 7.87 1.30
CA ALA A 124 -2.37 9.09 2.05
C ALA A 124 -3.17 9.19 3.38
N ASN A 125 -4.08 8.24 3.62
CA ASN A 125 -4.91 8.12 4.82
C ASN A 125 -4.09 7.84 6.09
N ALA A 126 -4.62 8.14 7.28
CA ALA A 126 -3.89 7.88 8.54
C ALA A 126 -3.67 6.40 8.84
N ASN A 127 -4.64 5.54 8.48
CA ASN A 127 -4.56 4.10 8.71
C ASN A 127 -4.31 3.34 7.41
N HIS A 128 -3.06 3.02 7.11
CA HIS A 128 -2.69 2.32 5.87
C HIS A 128 -3.17 0.86 5.78
N THR A 129 -3.79 0.28 6.81
CA THR A 129 -4.49 -1.01 6.67
C THR A 129 -5.74 -0.91 5.79
N LEU A 130 -6.27 0.31 5.59
CA LEU A 130 -7.41 0.59 4.73
C LEU A 130 -6.98 0.99 3.33
N THR A 131 -7.83 0.70 2.34
CA THR A 131 -7.68 1.16 0.95
C THR A 131 -7.52 2.69 0.88
N GLY A 132 -6.55 3.13 0.08
CA GLY A 132 -6.29 4.55 -0.18
C GLY A 132 -7.26 5.17 -1.19
N TYR A 133 -6.95 6.40 -1.61
CA TYR A 133 -7.70 7.08 -2.66
C TYR A 133 -7.42 6.43 -4.02
N ARG A 134 -8.47 6.02 -4.75
CA ARG A 134 -8.32 5.38 -6.05
C ARG A 134 -8.75 6.28 -7.19
N TYR A 135 -7.92 6.33 -8.22
CA TYR A 135 -8.15 7.10 -9.42
C TYR A 135 -7.82 6.27 -10.67
N CYS A 136 -8.71 6.33 -11.65
CA CYS A 136 -8.57 5.73 -12.97
C CYS A 136 -8.79 6.77 -14.08
N VAL A 137 -9.14 7.98 -13.67
CA VAL A 137 -9.25 9.20 -14.47
C VAL A 137 -8.69 10.33 -13.64
N GLU A 138 -8.23 11.39 -14.29
CA GLU A 138 -7.74 12.58 -13.62
C GLU A 138 -8.84 13.22 -12.74
N PRO A 139 -8.50 13.72 -11.54
CA PRO A 139 -9.44 14.49 -10.75
C PRO A 139 -9.79 15.81 -11.47
N GLU A 140 -11.02 16.28 -11.33
CA GLU A 140 -11.41 17.59 -11.85
C GLU A 140 -10.82 18.72 -11.01
N GLY A 141 -10.15 19.67 -11.68
CA GLY A 141 -9.58 20.86 -11.06
C GLY A 141 -8.26 20.62 -10.31
N ASN A 142 -7.77 21.68 -9.66
CA ASN A 142 -6.50 21.64 -8.93
C ASN A 142 -6.71 21.03 -7.54
N PHE A 143 -6.64 19.71 -7.47
CA PHE A 143 -6.77 18.95 -6.23
C PHE A 143 -5.40 18.50 -5.69
N VAL A 144 -5.15 18.75 -4.40
CA VAL A 144 -3.91 18.35 -3.71
C VAL A 144 -4.26 17.35 -2.61
N ILE A 145 -3.70 16.15 -2.68
CA ILE A 145 -3.82 15.12 -1.65
C ILE A 145 -2.74 15.38 -0.59
N LYS A 146 -3.15 15.74 0.63
CA LYS A 146 -2.23 15.82 1.77
C LYS A 146 -2.27 14.53 2.59
N SER A 147 -1.10 13.95 2.83
CA SER A 147 -0.97 12.72 3.60
C SER A 147 -0.98 12.96 5.12
N HIS A 148 -1.30 11.90 5.85
CA HIS A 148 -1.27 11.86 7.31
C HIS A 148 0.04 11.32 7.89
N SER A 149 0.95 10.84 7.04
CA SER A 149 2.22 10.24 7.42
C SER A 149 3.35 10.77 6.52
N ASN A 150 4.59 10.40 6.85
CA ASN A 150 5.76 10.74 6.05
C ASN A 150 6.08 9.68 4.98
N ARG A 151 5.15 8.77 4.67
CA ARG A 151 5.30 7.73 3.65
C ARG A 151 4.00 7.49 2.93
N VAL A 152 3.99 7.65 1.61
CA VAL A 152 2.82 7.36 0.77
C VAL A 152 3.15 6.23 -0.19
N PRO A 153 2.59 5.03 0.01
CA PRO A 153 2.51 4.04 -1.04
C PRO A 153 1.60 4.52 -2.18
N VAL A 154 2.15 4.55 -3.38
CA VAL A 154 1.47 4.77 -4.65
C VAL A 154 1.44 3.43 -5.37
N ILE A 155 0.27 2.82 -5.49
CA ILE A 155 0.11 1.46 -6.00
C ILE A 155 -0.62 1.53 -7.34
N LEU A 156 0.10 1.23 -8.42
CA LEU A 156 -0.50 1.08 -9.73
C LEU A 156 -1.04 -0.35 -9.84
N TYR A 157 -2.22 -0.51 -10.43
CA TYR A 157 -2.78 -1.83 -10.66
C TYR A 157 -3.48 -1.91 -12.02
N SER A 158 -3.39 -3.07 -12.67
CA SER A 158 -4.04 -3.33 -13.96
C SER A 158 -4.55 -4.76 -14.04
N GLY A 159 -5.83 -4.92 -14.31
CA GLY A 159 -6.48 -6.19 -14.63
C GLY A 159 -6.63 -6.41 -16.14
N VAL A 160 -6.20 -5.47 -16.98
CA VAL A 160 -6.30 -5.58 -18.44
C VAL A 160 -4.96 -6.02 -19.02
N PRO A 161 -4.89 -7.20 -19.68
CA PRO A 161 -3.66 -7.69 -20.28
C PRO A 161 -3.12 -6.75 -21.36
N VAL A 162 -1.79 -6.64 -21.45
CA VAL A 162 -1.03 -5.91 -22.47
C VAL A 162 -1.22 -4.38 -22.44
N PHE A 163 -2.19 -3.85 -21.69
CA PHE A 163 -2.36 -2.42 -21.48
C PHE A 163 -1.44 -1.89 -20.37
N VAL A 164 -0.77 -0.77 -20.62
CA VAL A 164 0.07 -0.07 -19.65
C VAL A 164 -0.79 0.93 -18.89
N THR A 165 -1.02 0.67 -17.60
CA THR A 165 -1.62 1.68 -16.71
C THR A 165 -0.52 2.58 -16.19
N MET A 166 -0.68 3.89 -16.31
CA MET A 166 0.34 4.88 -15.94
C MET A 166 -0.30 6.05 -15.18
N ALA A 167 0.42 6.59 -14.20
CA ALA A 167 0.08 7.85 -13.53
C ALA A 167 1.31 8.77 -13.52
N ARG A 168 1.10 10.04 -13.85
CA ARG A 168 2.08 11.11 -13.64
C ARG A 168 1.64 11.94 -12.45
N LEU A 169 2.52 12.09 -11.49
CA LEU A 169 2.27 12.76 -10.22
C LEU A 169 3.30 13.85 -10.00
N GLU A 170 2.89 14.94 -9.36
CA GLU A 170 3.82 15.82 -8.66
C GLU A 170 3.73 15.55 -7.17
N TYR A 171 4.86 15.62 -6.47
CA TYR A 171 4.91 15.45 -5.02
C TYR A 171 5.93 16.38 -4.38
N ARG A 172 5.72 16.66 -3.10
CA ARG A 172 6.66 17.37 -2.22
C ARG A 172 6.34 17.06 -0.77
N TYR A 173 7.25 17.35 0.15
CA TYR A 173 6.92 17.41 1.57
C TYR A 173 6.50 18.80 2.01
N VAL A 174 5.73 18.82 3.10
CA VAL A 174 5.29 20.01 3.82
C VAL A 174 5.32 19.74 5.32
N ASN A 175 5.18 20.79 6.11
CA ASN A 175 4.94 20.67 7.56
C ASN A 175 3.52 20.15 7.88
#